data_AF-A0A522L4C0-F1
#
_entry.id   AF-A0A522L4C0-F1
#
_cell.length_a   1.000
_cell.length_b   1.000
_cell.length_c   1.000
_cell.angle_alpha   90.00
_cell.angle_beta   90.00
_cell.angle_gamma   90.00
#
_symmetry.space_group_name_H-M   'P 1'
#
loop_
_entity.id
_entity.type
_entity.pdbx_description
1 polymer ?
#
loop_
_entity_poly.entity_id
_entity_poly.type
_entity_poly.pdbx_seq_one_letter_code
_entity_poly.pdbx_strand_id
1 'polypeptide(L)'
;MNHDLPSFDDPAREHEWQAQERALQAERLGLDAGADDARVRRYRLLVRTLRKPMPDALPADFAQRMAAQVAAVPARQQATEMHIESTLASTLAAGLLVAGGVVLAIYGNTWQPAFRDLLSASGTPATGWLLALGGCLGASWLLGLWQRHARGRAA
;
A
#
# COMPACT_ATOMS: atom_id res chain seq x y z
N MET A 1 -0.79 -32.69 12.08
CA MET A 1 0.18 -31.87 12.83
C MET A 1 -0.44 -30.50 13.03
N ASN A 2 -0.85 -30.20 14.26
CA ASN A 2 -1.52 -28.95 14.62
C ASN A 2 -0.45 -27.86 14.76
N HIS A 3 -0.47 -26.81 13.95
CA HIS A 3 0.34 -25.62 14.18
C HIS A 3 -0.49 -24.67 15.02
N ASP A 4 -0.43 -24.84 16.35
CA ASP A 4 -0.92 -23.83 17.29
C ASP A 4 -0.04 -22.60 17.09
N LEU A 5 -0.49 -21.68 16.23
CA LEU A 5 0.10 -20.36 16.10
C LEU A 5 -0.26 -19.60 17.38
N PRO A 6 0.72 -19.31 18.23
CA PRO A 6 0.45 -18.71 19.53
C PRO A 6 -0.07 -17.27 19.36
N SER A 7 -1.03 -16.87 20.18
CA SER A 7 -1.74 -15.57 20.10
C SER A 7 -0.80 -14.36 19.97
N PHE A 8 -1.18 -13.40 19.13
CA PHE A 8 -0.42 -12.17 18.91
C PHE A 8 -0.46 -11.21 20.11
N ASP A 9 -1.49 -11.31 20.97
CA ASP A 9 -1.75 -10.36 22.07
C ASP A 9 -1.09 -10.76 23.40
N ASP A 10 -0.01 -11.55 23.38
CA ASP A 10 0.71 -11.91 24.60
C ASP A 10 1.64 -10.76 25.06
N PRO A 11 1.40 -10.12 26.22
CA PRO A 11 2.24 -9.03 26.71
C PRO A 11 3.69 -9.47 26.94
N ALA A 12 3.93 -10.75 27.26
CA ALA A 12 5.30 -11.27 27.40
C ALA A 12 6.05 -11.23 26.05
N ARG A 13 5.36 -11.50 24.94
CA ARG A 13 5.94 -11.36 23.60
C ARG A 13 6.24 -9.93 23.23
N GLU A 14 5.33 -9.01 23.56
CA GLU A 14 5.56 -7.60 23.28
C GLU A 14 6.81 -7.11 24.02
N HIS A 15 6.98 -7.49 25.29
CA HIS A 15 8.19 -7.20 26.05
C HIS A 15 9.46 -7.84 25.45
N GLU A 16 9.35 -9.06 24.93
CA GLU A 16 10.46 -9.74 24.25
C GLU A 16 10.82 -9.08 22.93
N TRP A 17 9.83 -8.72 22.13
CA TRP A 17 9.99 -8.00 20.87
C TRP A 17 10.67 -6.64 21.10
N GLN A 18 10.20 -5.86 22.08
CA GLN A 18 10.82 -4.59 22.45
C GLN A 18 12.27 -4.74 22.92
N ALA A 19 12.61 -5.83 23.61
CA ALA A 19 13.99 -6.09 24.03
C ALA A 19 14.90 -6.43 22.83
N GLN A 20 14.38 -7.11 21.82
CA GLN A 20 15.09 -7.40 20.57
C GLN A 20 15.28 -6.12 19.74
N GLU A 21 14.23 -5.31 19.60
CA GLU A 21 14.28 -4.06 18.82
C GLU A 21 15.27 -3.06 19.45
N ARG A 22 15.26 -2.93 20.78
CA ARG A 22 16.26 -2.12 21.51
C ARG A 22 17.69 -2.60 21.25
N ALA A 23 17.94 -3.91 21.28
CA ALA A 23 19.26 -4.46 21.02
C ALA A 23 19.73 -4.20 19.58
N LEU A 24 18.82 -4.30 18.60
CA LEU A 24 19.09 -4.01 17.20
C LEU A 24 19.42 -2.53 16.98
N GLN A 25 18.62 -1.64 17.57
CA GLN A 25 18.82 -0.19 17.46
C GLN A 25 20.11 0.26 18.14
N ALA A 26 20.43 -0.28 19.32
CA ALA A 26 21.67 -0.01 20.03
C ALA A 26 22.92 -0.42 19.23
N GLU A 27 22.88 -1.56 18.52
CA GLU A 27 23.96 -1.97 17.61
C GLU A 27 24.06 -1.10 16.36
N ARG A 28 22.95 -0.64 15.80
CA ARG A 28 22.96 0.28 14.65
C ARG A 28 23.55 1.64 15.00
N LEU A 29 23.26 2.13 16.20
CA LEU A 29 23.70 3.44 16.70
C LEU A 29 25.07 3.39 17.39
N GLY A 30 25.65 2.21 17.59
CA GLY A 30 26.95 2.05 18.26
C GLY A 30 26.94 2.47 19.74
N LEU A 31 25.78 2.39 20.42
CA LEU A 31 25.64 2.82 21.81
C LEU A 31 26.47 1.94 22.76
N ASP A 32 26.93 2.49 23.88
CA ASP A 32 27.69 1.72 24.87
C ASP A 32 26.85 0.58 25.47
N ALA A 33 27.47 -0.58 25.69
CA ALA A 33 26.81 -1.79 26.20
C ALA A 33 26.72 -1.82 27.74
N GLY A 34 27.37 -0.88 28.43
CA GLY A 34 27.42 -0.81 29.89
C GLY A 34 26.07 -0.56 30.55
N ALA A 35 25.14 0.12 29.87
CA ALA A 35 23.79 0.42 30.36
C ALA A 35 22.73 -0.64 29.95
N ASP A 36 23.12 -1.64 29.16
CA ASP A 36 22.18 -2.64 28.64
C ASP A 36 21.83 -3.69 29.69
N ASP A 37 20.52 -3.99 29.82
CA ASP A 37 20.04 -5.14 30.58
C ASP A 37 20.68 -6.45 30.08
N ALA A 38 20.85 -7.43 30.97
CA ALA A 38 21.46 -8.72 30.62
C ALA A 38 20.78 -9.41 29.43
N ARG A 39 19.46 -9.20 29.25
CA ARG A 39 18.68 -9.72 28.12
C ARG A 39 19.02 -9.00 26.80
N VAL A 40 19.11 -7.66 26.83
CA VAL A 40 19.49 -6.85 25.67
C VAL A 40 20.92 -7.19 25.22
N ARG A 41 21.87 -7.36 26.15
CA ARG A 41 23.23 -7.79 25.83
C ARG A 41 23.30 -9.13 25.10
N ARG A 42 22.46 -10.10 25.48
CA ARG A 42 22.37 -11.41 24.80
C ARG A 42 21.87 -11.25 23.36
N TYR A 43 20.82 -10.48 23.15
CA TYR A 43 20.32 -10.19 21.79
C TYR A 43 21.35 -9.42 20.96
N ARG A 44 22.12 -8.54 21.59
CA ARG A 44 23.22 -7.81 20.96
C ARG A 44 24.29 -8.74 20.37
N LEU A 45 24.67 -9.79 21.12
CA LEU A 45 25.58 -10.83 20.64
C LEU A 45 25.00 -11.64 19.48
N LEU A 46 23.70 -11.93 19.52
CA LEU A 46 23.01 -12.60 18.41
C LEU A 46 23.02 -11.75 17.15
N VAL A 47 22.65 -10.47 17.24
CA VAL A 47 22.68 -9.52 16.12
C VAL A 47 24.08 -9.45 15.52
N ARG A 48 25.13 -9.32 16.35
CA ARG A 48 26.53 -9.30 15.88
C ARG A 48 26.91 -10.59 15.16
N THR A 49 26.50 -11.73 15.69
CA THR A 49 26.79 -13.04 15.09
C THR A 49 26.09 -13.19 13.75
N LEU A 50 24.83 -12.79 13.65
CA LEU A 50 24.05 -12.81 12.41
C LEU A 50 24.56 -11.82 11.36
N ARG A 51 25.15 -10.70 11.80
CA ARG A 51 25.69 -9.67 10.90
C ARG A 51 27.06 -10.02 10.34
N LYS A 52 27.75 -11.01 10.91
CA LYS A 52 29.01 -11.49 10.32
C LYS A 52 28.69 -11.97 8.90
N PRO A 53 29.39 -11.45 7.87
CA PRO A 53 29.19 -11.92 6.52
C PRO A 53 29.42 -13.42 6.51
N MET A 54 28.45 -14.15 5.98
CA MET A 54 28.56 -15.60 5.81
C MET A 54 29.79 -15.85 4.93
N PRO A 55 30.69 -16.78 5.31
CA PRO A 55 31.97 -16.97 4.61
C PRO A 55 31.78 -17.43 3.17
N ASP A 56 30.62 -18.00 2.84
CA ASP A 56 30.28 -18.42 1.50
C ASP A 56 29.73 -17.24 0.70
N ALA A 57 30.53 -16.79 -0.26
CA ALA A 57 30.06 -15.86 -1.28
C ALA A 57 28.87 -16.49 -2.04
N LEU A 58 27.80 -15.72 -2.21
CA LEU A 58 26.67 -16.19 -3.01
C LEU A 58 27.15 -16.51 -4.44
N PRO A 59 26.57 -17.53 -5.09
CA PRO A 59 26.86 -17.83 -6.48
C PRO A 59 26.68 -16.59 -7.37
N ALA A 60 27.54 -16.42 -8.37
CA ALA A 60 27.48 -15.26 -9.28
C ALA A 60 26.13 -15.10 -10.00
N ASP A 61 25.39 -16.20 -10.16
CA ASP A 61 24.08 -16.27 -10.79
C ASP A 61 22.90 -16.22 -9.81
N PHE A 62 23.16 -16.01 -8.51
CA PHE A 62 22.10 -15.95 -7.49
C PHE A 62 21.02 -14.92 -7.83
N ALA A 63 21.42 -13.70 -8.20
CA ALA A 63 20.48 -12.65 -8.58
C ALA A 63 19.63 -13.05 -9.80
N GLN A 64 20.25 -13.73 -10.78
CA GLN A 64 19.55 -14.21 -11.98
C GLN A 64 18.56 -15.33 -11.64
N ARG A 65 18.94 -16.29 -10.79
CA ARG A 65 18.05 -17.37 -10.35
C ARG A 65 16.89 -16.85 -9.52
N MET A 66 17.15 -15.90 -8.62
CA MET A 66 16.12 -15.27 -7.80
C MET A 66 15.16 -14.44 -8.65
N ALA A 67 15.66 -13.66 -9.62
CA ALA A 67 14.82 -12.94 -10.56
C ALA A 67 13.94 -13.89 -11.39
N ALA A 68 14.50 -15.00 -11.87
CA ALA A 68 13.74 -16.02 -12.59
C ALA A 68 12.67 -16.68 -11.70
N GLN A 69 12.97 -16.92 -10.42
CA GLN A 69 12.03 -17.50 -9.47
C GLN A 69 10.88 -16.55 -9.11
N VAL A 70 11.18 -15.26 -8.93
CA VAL A 70 10.15 -14.22 -8.71
C VAL A 70 9.30 -14.02 -9.97
N ALA A 71 9.91 -14.04 -11.15
CA ALA A 71 9.19 -13.96 -12.42
C ALA A 71 8.34 -15.21 -12.72
N ALA A 72 8.72 -16.36 -12.17
CA ALA A 72 7.97 -17.61 -12.27
C ALA A 72 6.78 -17.70 -11.29
N VAL A 73 6.60 -16.71 -10.39
CA VAL A 73 5.39 -16.61 -9.58
C VAL A 73 4.20 -16.55 -10.54
N PRO A 74 3.22 -17.45 -10.40
CA PRO A 74 2.16 -17.58 -11.38
C PRO A 74 1.41 -16.25 -11.50
N ALA A 75 1.37 -15.72 -12.73
CA ALA A 75 0.67 -14.47 -13.07
C ALA A 75 -0.78 -14.42 -12.54
N ARG A 76 -1.38 -15.59 -12.26
CA ARG A 76 -2.69 -15.72 -11.62
C ARG A 76 -2.74 -15.16 -10.19
N GLN A 77 -1.70 -15.33 -9.39
CA GLN A 77 -1.65 -14.77 -8.02
C GLN A 77 -1.49 -13.25 -8.06
N GLN A 78 -0.58 -12.74 -8.90
CA GLN A 78 -0.41 -11.30 -9.10
C GLN A 78 -1.67 -10.63 -9.69
N ALA A 79 -2.34 -11.29 -10.65
CA ALA A 79 -3.60 -10.81 -11.20
C ALA A 79 -4.68 -10.75 -10.12
N THR A 80 -4.76 -11.75 -9.24
CA THR A 80 -5.79 -11.78 -8.18
C THR A 80 -5.62 -10.64 -7.19
N GLU A 81 -4.40 -10.37 -6.72
CA GLU A 81 -4.12 -9.23 -5.82
C GLU A 81 -4.41 -7.89 -6.51
N MET A 82 -3.98 -7.73 -7.76
CA MET A 82 -4.20 -6.49 -8.53
C MET A 82 -5.68 -6.27 -8.87
N HIS A 83 -6.46 -7.35 -9.06
CA HIS A 83 -7.90 -7.27 -9.27
C HIS A 83 -8.62 -6.81 -8.01
N ILE A 84 -8.29 -7.36 -6.83
CA ILE A 84 -8.92 -6.97 -5.56
C ILE A 84 -8.70 -5.48 -5.28
N GLU A 85 -7.44 -5.01 -5.40
CA GLU A 85 -7.11 -3.60 -5.18
C GLU A 85 -7.86 -2.69 -6.17
N SER A 86 -7.89 -3.06 -7.45
CA SER A 86 -8.64 -2.31 -8.46
C SER A 86 -10.14 -2.30 -8.19
N THR A 87 -10.72 -3.40 -7.73
CA THR A 87 -12.15 -3.47 -7.41
C THR A 87 -12.45 -2.60 -6.20
N LEU A 88 -11.65 -2.67 -5.13
CA LEU A 88 -11.83 -1.87 -3.93
C LEU A 88 -11.69 -0.37 -4.19
N ALA A 89 -10.70 0.04 -4.98
CA ALA A 89 -10.52 1.42 -5.40
C ALA A 89 -11.72 1.91 -6.24
N SER A 90 -12.24 1.06 -7.13
CA SER A 90 -13.40 1.40 -7.96
C SER A 90 -14.69 1.52 -7.16
N THR A 91 -14.92 0.64 -6.18
CA THR A 91 -16.11 0.71 -5.33
C THR A 91 -16.06 1.92 -4.40
N LEU A 92 -14.88 2.25 -3.86
CA LEU A 92 -14.67 3.46 -3.07
C LEU A 92 -14.94 4.72 -3.90
N ALA A 93 -14.40 4.80 -5.12
CA ALA A 93 -14.61 5.93 -6.02
C ALA A 93 -16.09 6.09 -6.39
N ALA A 94 -16.78 4.99 -6.70
CA ALA A 94 -18.22 4.99 -6.97
C ALA A 94 -19.03 5.47 -5.74
N GLY A 95 -18.69 4.98 -4.54
CA GLY A 95 -19.31 5.41 -3.30
C GLY A 95 -19.13 6.91 -3.04
N LEU A 96 -17.92 7.44 -3.26
CA LEU A 96 -17.62 8.87 -3.14
C LEU A 96 -18.41 9.73 -4.12
N LEU A 97 -18.56 9.28 -5.38
CA LEU A 97 -19.37 9.99 -6.37
C LEU A 97 -20.85 10.01 -5.99
N VAL A 98 -21.40 8.89 -5.53
CA VAL A 98 -22.80 8.81 -5.06
C VAL A 98 -22.99 9.71 -3.85
N ALA A 99 -22.13 9.63 -2.85
CA ALA A 99 -22.19 10.47 -1.66
C ALA A 99 -22.09 11.96 -2.01
N GLY A 100 -21.14 12.32 -2.88
CA GLY A 100 -20.99 13.68 -3.39
C GLY A 100 -22.25 14.16 -4.12
N GLY A 101 -22.85 13.32 -4.95
CA GLY A 101 -24.12 13.62 -5.62
C GLY A 101 -25.28 13.84 -4.66
N VAL A 102 -25.39 13.02 -3.60
CA VAL A 102 -26.41 13.18 -2.55
C VAL A 102 -26.21 14.49 -1.78
N VAL A 103 -24.97 14.81 -1.40
CA VAL A 103 -24.65 16.09 -0.74
C VAL A 103 -25.00 17.27 -1.66
N LEU A 104 -24.71 17.16 -2.95
CA LEU A 104 -25.07 18.18 -3.95
C LEU A 104 -26.60 18.32 -4.09
N ALA A 105 -27.35 17.23 -4.02
CA ALA A 105 -28.81 17.25 -4.13
C ALA A 105 -29.47 17.87 -2.90
N ILE A 106 -28.97 17.56 -1.69
CA ILE A 106 -29.56 18.03 -0.43
C ILE A 106 -29.12 19.46 -0.11
N TYR A 107 -27.82 19.73 -0.23
CA TYR A 107 -27.21 20.98 0.22
C TYR A 107 -26.80 21.89 -0.93
N GLY A 108 -26.81 21.43 -2.18
CA GLY A 108 -26.31 22.22 -3.30
C GLY A 108 -27.01 23.57 -3.44
N ASN A 109 -28.31 23.66 -3.15
CA ASN A 109 -29.04 24.93 -3.25
C ASN A 109 -28.58 26.00 -2.23
N THR A 110 -27.90 25.62 -1.14
CA THR A 110 -27.47 26.57 -0.10
C THR A 110 -26.12 27.21 -0.42
N TRP A 111 -25.23 26.53 -1.15
CA TRP A 111 -23.87 27.00 -1.43
C TRP A 111 -23.51 27.08 -2.92
N GLN A 112 -24.28 26.44 -3.82
CA GLN A 112 -24.09 26.59 -5.27
C GLN A 112 -24.11 28.05 -5.73
N PRO A 113 -25.01 28.93 -5.26
CA PRO A 113 -25.06 30.31 -5.75
C PRO A 113 -23.73 31.04 -5.49
N ALA A 114 -23.20 30.92 -4.27
CA ALA A 114 -21.91 31.52 -3.90
C ALA A 114 -20.74 30.96 -4.74
N PHE A 115 -20.75 29.66 -5.04
CA PHE A 115 -19.75 29.05 -5.92
C PHE A 115 -19.92 29.48 -7.39
N ARG A 116 -21.15 29.60 -7.88
CA ARG A 116 -21.44 30.09 -9.24
C ARG A 116 -20.99 31.54 -9.40
N ASP A 117 -21.19 32.36 -8.37
CA ASP A 117 -20.73 33.75 -8.38
C ASP A 117 -19.20 33.83 -8.44
N LEU A 118 -18.49 33.01 -7.66
CA LEU A 118 -17.03 32.87 -7.73
C LEU A 118 -16.52 32.39 -9.09
N LEU A 119 -17.19 31.40 -9.71
CA LEU A 119 -16.83 30.91 -11.03
C LEU A 119 -17.16 31.94 -12.13
N SER A 120 -18.28 32.64 -12.03
CA SER A 120 -18.69 33.67 -13.01
C SER A 120 -17.77 34.90 -13.01
N ALA A 121 -17.18 35.23 -11.85
CA ALA A 121 -16.20 36.30 -11.71
C ALA A 121 -14.91 36.06 -12.54
N SER A 122 -14.65 34.81 -12.95
CA SER A 122 -13.47 34.45 -13.76
C SER A 122 -13.67 34.61 -15.29
N GLY A 123 -14.82 35.12 -15.74
CA GLY A 123 -15.05 35.58 -17.13
C GLY A 123 -14.91 34.54 -18.24
N THR A 124 -14.62 33.29 -17.91
CA THR A 124 -14.38 32.19 -18.86
C THR A 124 -15.49 31.16 -18.74
N PRO A 125 -15.88 30.47 -19.84
CA PRO A 125 -16.87 29.40 -19.82
C PRO A 125 -16.28 28.14 -19.17
N ALA A 126 -15.91 28.25 -17.88
CA ALA A 126 -15.32 27.20 -17.07
C ALA A 126 -16.21 25.95 -17.01
N THR A 127 -17.54 26.13 -17.08
CA THR A 127 -18.52 25.05 -17.13
C THR A 127 -18.34 24.14 -18.33
N GLY A 128 -18.01 24.70 -19.50
CA GLY A 128 -17.77 23.90 -20.72
C GLY A 128 -16.49 23.07 -20.62
N TRP A 129 -15.43 23.65 -20.07
CA TRP A 129 -14.17 22.95 -19.82
C TRP A 129 -14.30 21.86 -18.75
N LEU A 130 -15.05 22.11 -17.68
CA LEU A 130 -15.34 21.12 -16.64
C LEU A 130 -16.15 19.94 -17.19
N LEU A 131 -17.13 20.21 -18.06
CA LEU A 131 -17.88 19.15 -18.76
C LEU A 131 -17.01 18.37 -19.74
N ALA A 132 -16.13 19.05 -20.48
CA ALA A 132 -15.18 18.39 -21.38
C ALA A 132 -14.17 17.51 -20.60
N LEU A 133 -13.68 17.99 -19.47
CA LEU A 133 -12.74 17.27 -18.60
C LEU A 133 -13.44 16.06 -17.93
N GLY A 134 -14.66 16.27 -17.42
CA GLY A 134 -15.51 15.19 -16.89
C GLY A 134 -15.85 14.14 -17.95
N GLY A 135 -16.17 14.57 -19.17
CA GLY A 135 -16.41 13.68 -20.31
C GLY A 135 -15.17 12.90 -20.72
N CYS A 136 -14.00 13.54 -20.75
CA CYS A 136 -12.72 12.89 -21.08
C CYS A 136 -12.32 11.84 -20.02
N LEU A 137 -12.47 12.18 -18.74
CA LEU A 137 -12.24 11.25 -17.63
C LEU A 137 -13.23 10.09 -17.67
N GLY A 138 -14.52 10.38 -17.89
CA GLY A 138 -15.56 9.37 -18.00
C GLY A 138 -15.32 8.41 -19.17
N ALA A 139 -14.97 8.94 -20.35
CA ALA A 139 -14.64 8.14 -21.52
C ALA A 139 -13.39 7.29 -21.30
N SER A 140 -12.33 7.85 -20.70
CA SER A 140 -11.10 7.12 -20.38
C SER A 140 -11.34 5.99 -19.37
N TRP A 141 -12.22 6.23 -18.40
CA TRP A 141 -12.61 5.24 -17.41
C TRP A 141 -13.47 4.13 -18.04
N LEU A 142 -14.44 4.49 -18.87
CA LEU A 142 -15.28 3.54 -19.61
C LEU A 142 -14.45 2.66 -20.55
N LEU A 143 -13.47 3.24 -21.26
CA LEU A 143 -12.54 2.52 -22.11
C LEU A 143 -11.67 1.56 -21.28
N GLY A 144 -11.21 2.02 -20.11
CA GLY A 144 -10.44 1.21 -19.17
C GLY A 144 -11.23 0.03 -18.60
N LEU A 145 -12.53 0.19 -18.36
CA LEU A 145 -13.43 -0.91 -17.97
C LEU A 145 -13.65 -1.89 -19.11
N TRP A 146 -13.86 -1.39 -20.34
CA TRP A 146 -14.03 -2.21 -21.52
C TRP A 146 -12.78 -3.04 -21.84
N GLN A 147 -11.58 -2.46 -21.76
CA GLN A 147 -10.34 -3.18 -21.99
C GLN A 147 -10.09 -4.30 -20.95
N ARG A 148 -10.48 -4.07 -19.69
CA ARG A 148 -10.41 -5.10 -18.64
C ARG A 148 -11.39 -6.25 -18.92
N HIS A 149 -12.60 -5.94 -19.36
CA HIS A 149 -13.60 -6.94 -19.75
C HIS A 149 -13.22 -7.73 -21.02
N ALA A 150 -12.65 -7.06 -22.03
CA ALA A 150 -12.22 -7.69 -23.27
C ALA A 150 -11.03 -8.62 -23.06
N ARG A 151 -10.05 -8.23 -22.22
CA ARG A 151 -8.92 -9.11 -21.85
C ARG A 151 -9.34 -10.32 -21.02
N GLY A 152 -10.36 -10.18 -20.16
CA GLY A 152 -10.93 -11.31 -19.41
C GLY A 152 -11.76 -12.30 -20.23
N ARG A 153 -12.14 -11.97 -21.48
CA ARG A 153 -12.83 -12.87 -22.42
C ARG A 153 -11.89 -13.59 -23.39
N ALA A 154 -10.64 -13.13 -23.51
CA ALA A 154 -9.64 -13.66 -24.44
C ALA A 154 -8.64 -14.64 -23.76
N ALA A 155 -8.79 -14.88 -22.46
CA ALA A 155 -8.09 -15.90 -21.68
C ALA A 155 -9.08 -16.99 -21.27
#